data_AF-A0A8T4Y196-F1
#
_entry.id   AF-A0A8T4Y196-F1
#
_cell.length_a   1.000
_cell.length_b   1.000
_cell.length_c   1.000
_cell.angle_alpha   90.00
_cell.angle_beta   90.00
_cell.angle_gamma   90.00
#
_symmetry.space_group_name_H-M   'P 1'
#
loop_
_entity.id
_entity.type
_entity.pdbx_description
1 polymer ?
#
loop_
_entity_poly.entity_id
_entity_poly.type
_entity_poly.pdbx_seq_one_letter_code
_entity_poly.pdbx_strand_id
1 'polypeptide(L)'
;VPVTHLVPASIMGSGLGDIQVYSGDYDIQLFDKAIVNEYHLEDLRLGDLVAIMDADHTYGRIYRSGAVSIGIVVHTDCVLAGHGPGVTTIMTSGEGKIKPLIDSNANIAKVLKLRNDF
;
A
#
# COMPACT_ATOMS: atom_id res chain seq x y z
N VAL A 1 -9.69 -3.41 -9.32
CA VAL A 1 -8.23 -3.28 -9.54
C VAL A 1 -7.55 -4.42 -8.80
N PRO A 2 -6.83 -5.32 -9.49
CA PRO A 2 -6.11 -6.42 -8.85
C PRO A 2 -5.07 -5.89 -7.86
N VAL A 3 -5.07 -6.43 -6.64
CA VAL A 3 -4.11 -6.15 -5.57
C VAL A 3 -3.82 -7.42 -4.80
N THR A 4 -2.67 -7.53 -4.16
CA THR A 4 -2.35 -8.67 -3.28
C THR A 4 -2.98 -8.49 -1.91
N HIS A 5 -2.97 -7.27 -1.37
CA HIS A 5 -3.38 -6.99 0.02
C HIS A 5 -4.32 -5.79 0.12
N LEU A 6 -5.16 -5.82 1.16
CA LEU A 6 -5.85 -4.64 1.70
C LEU A 6 -5.10 -4.21 2.97
N VAL A 7 -4.68 -2.96 3.01
CA VAL A 7 -3.92 -2.38 4.12
C VAL A 7 -4.79 -1.32 4.79
N PRO A 8 -5.01 -1.35 6.12
CA PRO A 8 -5.78 -0.33 6.78
C PRO A 8 -4.96 0.96 6.93
N ALA A 9 -5.59 2.13 6.75
CA ALA A 9 -4.91 3.42 6.94
C ALA A 9 -4.30 3.59 8.35
N SER A 10 -4.81 2.88 9.37
CA SER A 10 -4.36 2.97 10.76
C SER A 10 -2.91 2.50 10.98
N ILE A 11 -2.36 1.70 10.07
CA ILE A 11 -0.96 1.25 10.16
C ILE A 11 -0.04 1.98 9.19
N MET A 12 -0.53 2.99 8.46
CA MET A 12 0.33 3.84 7.65
C MET A 12 1.11 4.82 8.54
N GLY A 13 2.38 5.03 8.24
CA GLY A 13 3.31 5.77 9.08
C GLY A 13 4.13 6.82 8.34
N SER A 14 5.45 6.66 8.36
CA SER A 14 6.42 7.59 7.78
C SER A 14 6.06 7.96 6.35
N GLY A 15 6.16 9.23 6.00
CA GLY A 15 5.66 9.79 4.73
C GLY A 15 4.25 10.41 4.82
N LEU A 16 3.53 10.23 5.92
CA LEU A 16 2.36 11.07 6.26
C LEU A 16 2.78 12.51 6.57
N GLY A 17 1.97 13.48 6.13
CA GLY A 17 2.23 14.92 6.30
C GLY A 17 3.01 15.57 5.17
N ASP A 18 3.48 14.81 4.16
CA ASP A 18 3.98 15.39 2.92
C ASP A 18 2.86 16.16 2.20
N ILE A 19 3.21 17.28 1.57
CA ILE A 19 2.29 18.18 0.88
C ILE A 19 1.83 17.63 -0.48
N GLN A 20 2.49 16.58 -0.97
CA GLN A 20 2.24 15.99 -2.28
C GLN A 20 2.47 14.47 -2.29
N VAL A 21 1.86 13.77 -3.25
CA VAL A 21 1.97 12.30 -3.40
C VAL A 21 2.73 11.83 -4.63
N TYR A 22 3.12 12.73 -5.54
CA TYR A 22 3.77 12.37 -6.81
C TYR A 22 5.28 12.13 -6.66
N SER A 23 5.85 12.39 -5.48
CA SER A 23 7.20 11.97 -5.12
C SER A 23 7.21 11.29 -3.76
N GLY A 24 8.21 10.42 -3.56
CA GLY A 24 8.35 9.64 -2.34
C GLY A 24 7.24 8.61 -2.16
N ASP A 25 7.36 7.88 -1.07
CA ASP A 25 6.47 6.83 -0.63
C ASP A 25 6.03 7.07 0.81
N TYR A 26 5.28 6.13 1.36
CA TYR A 26 4.95 6.11 2.78
C TYR A 26 4.76 4.68 3.27
N ASP A 27 5.02 4.48 4.56
CA ASP A 27 5.37 3.17 5.10
C ASP A 27 4.17 2.44 5.71
N ILE A 28 4.08 1.14 5.46
CA ILE A 28 3.20 0.21 6.18
C ILE A 28 3.92 -0.26 7.45
N GLN A 29 3.40 0.02 8.63
CA GLN A 29 4.01 -0.41 9.89
C GLN A 29 3.62 -1.85 10.24
N LEU A 30 4.62 -2.73 10.39
CA LEU A 30 4.42 -4.16 10.66
C LEU A 30 4.73 -4.58 12.12
N PHE A 31 4.73 -3.63 13.05
CA PHE A 31 5.11 -3.89 14.46
C PHE A 31 4.06 -4.70 15.25
N ASP A 32 2.76 -4.58 14.90
CA ASP A 32 1.69 -5.32 15.56
C ASP A 32 1.39 -6.63 14.81
N LYS A 33 1.84 -7.74 15.38
CA LYS A 33 1.63 -9.08 14.81
C LYS A 33 0.16 -9.46 14.65
N ALA A 34 -0.73 -8.96 15.51
CA ALA A 34 -2.16 -9.28 15.38
C ALA A 34 -2.72 -8.66 14.10
N ILE A 35 -2.38 -7.40 13.84
CA ILE A 35 -2.77 -6.68 12.62
C ILE A 35 -2.09 -7.26 11.39
N VAL A 36 -0.79 -7.58 11.45
CA VAL A 36 -0.09 -8.25 10.34
C VAL A 36 -0.81 -9.52 9.92
N ASN A 37 -1.18 -10.37 10.89
CA ASN A 37 -1.89 -11.62 10.62
C ASN A 37 -3.32 -11.39 10.12
N GLU A 38 -4.04 -10.40 10.66
CA GLU A 38 -5.43 -10.08 10.26
C GLU A 38 -5.50 -9.65 8.79
N TYR A 39 -4.51 -8.89 8.31
CA TYR A 39 -4.46 -8.36 6.96
C TYR A 39 -3.51 -9.15 6.03
N HIS A 40 -3.01 -10.29 6.49
CA HIS A 40 -2.11 -11.19 5.74
C HIS A 40 -0.85 -10.49 5.20
N LEU A 41 -0.21 -9.62 5.99
CA LEU A 41 0.88 -8.77 5.50
C LEU A 41 2.27 -9.44 5.60
N GLU A 42 2.34 -10.68 6.11
CA GLU A 42 3.58 -11.43 6.30
C GLU A 42 4.29 -11.83 5.00
N ASP A 43 3.56 -11.92 3.89
CA ASP A 43 4.06 -12.31 2.58
C ASP A 43 4.09 -11.16 1.57
N LEU A 44 4.06 -9.91 2.03
CA LEU A 44 4.27 -8.73 1.19
C LEU A 44 5.59 -8.84 0.39
N ARG A 45 5.51 -8.57 -0.92
CA ARG A 45 6.68 -8.62 -1.82
C ARG A 45 6.96 -7.26 -2.42
N LEU A 46 8.23 -7.02 -2.72
CA LEU A 46 8.61 -5.89 -3.57
C LEU A 46 7.86 -5.96 -4.91
N GLY A 47 7.27 -4.84 -5.31
CA GLY A 47 6.49 -4.71 -6.53
C GLY A 47 5.02 -5.13 -6.41
N ASP A 48 4.56 -5.59 -5.25
CA ASP A 48 3.15 -5.91 -5.07
C ASP A 48 2.27 -4.66 -5.19
N LEU A 49 1.13 -4.81 -5.88
CA LEU A 49 0.08 -3.81 -5.88
C LEU A 49 -0.77 -4.01 -4.63
N VAL A 50 -0.91 -2.98 -3.81
CA VAL A 50 -1.70 -3.01 -2.58
C VAL A 50 -2.79 -1.94 -2.61
N ALA A 51 -3.91 -2.21 -1.96
CA ALA A 51 -4.96 -1.22 -1.73
C ALA A 51 -4.92 -0.74 -0.28
N ILE A 52 -4.82 0.56 -0.07
CA ILE A 52 -4.83 1.19 1.23
C ILE A 52 -6.22 1.76 1.46
N MET A 53 -6.89 1.17 2.44
CA MET A 53 -8.29 1.41 2.78
C MET A 53 -8.39 2.62 3.71
N ASP A 54 -9.42 3.45 3.49
CA ASP A 54 -9.66 4.69 4.24
C ASP A 54 -8.53 5.72 4.11
N ALA A 55 -7.83 5.72 2.97
CA ALA A 55 -6.76 6.67 2.67
C ALA A 55 -7.02 7.41 1.35
N ASP A 56 -7.01 8.75 1.41
CA ASP A 56 -7.13 9.65 0.25
C ASP A 56 -5.77 10.27 -0.05
N HIS A 57 -5.30 10.11 -1.29
CA HIS A 57 -4.00 10.60 -1.77
C HIS A 57 -4.17 11.65 -2.87
N THR A 58 -5.31 12.34 -2.96
CA THR A 58 -5.59 13.27 -4.07
C THR A 58 -4.55 14.41 -4.16
N TYR A 59 -4.05 14.89 -3.00
CA TYR A 59 -3.03 15.93 -2.93
C TYR A 59 -1.89 15.51 -2.01
N GLY A 60 -2.16 15.46 -0.70
CA GLY A 60 -1.32 14.80 0.30
C GLY A 60 -1.98 13.51 0.78
N ARG A 61 -1.31 12.80 1.69
CA ARG A 61 -1.79 11.54 2.25
C ARG A 61 -2.57 11.79 3.53
N ILE A 62 -3.87 11.47 3.54
CA ILE A 62 -4.76 11.66 4.69
C ILE A 62 -5.62 10.43 4.94
N TYR A 63 -6.05 10.26 6.19
CA TYR A 63 -7.15 9.37 6.52
C TYR A 63 -8.47 9.98 6.06
N ARG A 64 -9.27 9.19 5.33
CA ARG A 64 -10.61 9.57 4.90
C ARG A 64 -11.45 8.31 4.74
N SER A 65 -12.43 8.14 5.62
CA SER A 65 -13.32 6.97 5.58
C SER A 65 -13.99 6.80 4.21
N GLY A 66 -13.93 5.58 3.68
CA GLY A 66 -14.43 5.20 2.36
C GLY A 66 -13.48 5.50 1.20
N ALA A 67 -12.39 6.27 1.40
CA ALA A 67 -11.40 6.47 0.36
C ALA A 67 -10.58 5.19 0.13
N VAL A 68 -10.08 5.03 -1.10
CA VAL A 68 -9.22 3.90 -1.46
C VAL A 68 -8.07 4.42 -2.31
N SER A 69 -6.85 4.05 -1.93
CA SER A 69 -5.63 4.36 -2.68
C SER A 69 -4.91 3.09 -3.08
N ILE A 70 -4.40 3.03 -4.31
CA ILE A 70 -3.61 1.91 -4.82
C ILE A 70 -2.15 2.36 -4.91
N GLY A 71 -1.26 1.50 -4.45
CA GLY A 71 0.17 1.73 -4.53
C GLY A 71 0.98 0.47 -4.82
N ILE A 72 2.27 0.66 -4.99
CA ILE A 72 3.27 -0.39 -5.24
C ILE A 72 4.22 -0.42 -4.06
N VAL A 73 4.53 -1.61 -3.54
CA VAL A 73 5.58 -1.79 -2.53
C VAL A 73 6.96 -1.56 -3.16
N VAL A 74 7.73 -0.58 -2.68
CA VAL A 74 8.99 -0.13 -3.31
C VAL A 74 10.24 -0.38 -2.48
N HIS A 75 10.14 -0.60 -1.17
CA HIS A 75 11.26 -1.04 -0.34
C HIS A 75 10.82 -2.01 0.77
N THR A 76 11.82 -2.65 1.39
CA THR A 76 11.63 -3.68 2.43
C THR A 76 11.27 -3.08 3.78
N ASP A 77 10.94 -3.96 4.73
CA ASP A 77 10.64 -3.63 6.12
C ASP A 77 11.78 -2.86 6.83
N CYS A 78 11.42 -2.14 7.89
CA CYS A 78 12.30 -1.25 8.65
C CYS A 78 11.99 -1.37 10.15
N VAL A 79 13.05 -1.46 10.97
CA VAL A 79 12.91 -1.60 12.44
C VAL A 79 12.67 -0.28 13.17
N LEU A 80 12.74 0.87 12.47
CA LEU A 80 12.55 2.19 13.06
C LEU A 80 11.06 2.45 13.33
N ALA A 81 10.74 2.98 14.50
CA ALA A 81 9.36 3.29 14.86
C ALA A 81 8.71 4.22 13.81
N GLY A 82 7.50 3.88 13.38
CA GLY A 82 6.80 4.60 12.32
C GLY A 82 7.16 4.17 10.89
N HIS A 83 8.15 3.31 10.69
CA HIS A 83 8.59 2.85 9.38
C HIS A 83 8.22 1.37 9.09
N GLY A 84 8.43 0.95 7.85
CA GLY A 84 8.20 -0.42 7.37
C GLY A 84 8.32 -0.49 5.84
N PRO A 85 7.67 -1.43 5.14
CA PRO A 85 7.68 -1.45 3.68
C PRO A 85 7.03 -0.20 3.08
N GLY A 86 7.76 0.50 2.21
CA GLY A 86 7.30 1.74 1.58
C GLY A 86 6.36 1.48 0.41
N VAL A 87 5.33 2.33 0.26
CA VAL A 87 4.35 2.26 -0.82
C VAL A 87 4.31 3.55 -1.64
N THR A 88 4.64 3.45 -2.93
CA THR A 88 4.44 4.55 -3.89
C THR A 88 3.02 4.52 -4.44
N THR A 89 2.30 5.65 -4.37
CA THR A 89 0.91 5.76 -4.85
C THR A 89 0.85 5.83 -6.37
N ILE A 90 -0.10 5.11 -6.98
CA ILE A 90 -0.35 5.17 -8.44
C ILE A 90 -1.79 5.56 -8.79
N MET A 91 -2.74 5.39 -7.88
CA MET A 91 -4.15 5.73 -8.10
C MET A 91 -4.84 6.00 -6.78
N THR A 92 -5.83 6.88 -6.75
CA THR A 92 -6.63 7.15 -5.55
C THR A 92 -8.05 7.55 -5.90
N SER A 93 -8.98 7.30 -4.98
CA SER A 93 -10.34 7.79 -5.03
C SER A 93 -10.79 8.18 -3.64
N GLY A 94 -10.87 9.49 -3.38
CA GLY A 94 -11.42 10.04 -2.13
C GLY A 94 -12.92 9.76 -1.92
N GLU A 95 -13.61 9.28 -2.95
CA GLU A 95 -15.03 8.88 -2.90
C GLU A 95 -15.23 7.35 -2.94
N GLY A 96 -14.14 6.56 -2.87
CA GLY A 96 -14.25 5.09 -2.81
C GLY A 96 -14.71 4.40 -4.08
N LYS A 97 -14.49 5.02 -5.26
CA LYS A 97 -14.92 4.46 -6.56
C LYS A 97 -14.05 3.30 -7.05
N ILE A 98 -12.86 3.13 -6.47
CA ILE A 98 -11.96 2.02 -6.78
C ILE A 98 -12.41 0.80 -5.98
N LYS A 99 -12.65 -0.31 -6.67
CA LYS A 99 -12.93 -1.62 -6.05
C LYS A 99 -11.67 -2.50 -6.13
N PRO A 100 -10.94 -2.70 -5.02
CA PRO A 100 -9.85 -3.68 -4.98
C PRO A 100 -10.36 -5.10 -5.22
N LEU A 101 -9.58 -5.92 -5.91
CA LEU A 101 -9.86 -7.34 -6.15
C LEU A 101 -8.60 -8.11 -5.75
N ILE A 102 -8.73 -9.07 -4.84
CA ILE A 102 -7.58 -9.85 -4.37
C ILE A 102 -7.11 -10.79 -5.48
N ASP A 103 -5.83 -10.69 -5.83
CA ASP A 103 -5.12 -11.53 -6.79
C ASP A 103 -3.65 -11.65 -6.36
N SER A 104 -3.22 -12.87 -6.00
CA SER A 104 -1.83 -13.16 -5.59
C SER A 104 -0.80 -12.85 -6.69
N ASN A 105 -1.25 -12.68 -7.93
CA ASN A 105 -0.42 -12.34 -9.08
C ASN A 105 -0.27 -10.83 -9.34
N ALA A 106 -0.90 -9.97 -8.53
CA ALA A 106 -0.88 -8.53 -8.71
C ALA A 106 0.48 -7.93 -8.31
N ASN A 107 1.49 -8.15 -9.15
CA ASN A 107 2.85 -7.64 -8.98
C ASN A 107 3.34 -6.98 -10.27
N ILE A 108 4.03 -5.84 -10.15
CA ILE A 108 4.49 -5.06 -11.32
C ILE A 108 5.42 -5.86 -12.24
N ALA A 109 6.21 -6.79 -11.70
CA ALA A 109 7.12 -7.57 -12.52
C ALA A 109 6.35 -8.56 -13.41
N LYS A 110 5.14 -8.98 -13.02
CA LYS A 110 4.23 -9.74 -13.90
C LYS A 110 3.58 -8.84 -14.95
N VAL A 111 3.08 -7.68 -14.53
CA VAL A 111 2.43 -6.69 -15.43
C VAL A 111 3.40 -6.24 -16.53
N LEU A 112 4.65 -6.00 -16.18
CA LEU A 112 5.72 -5.56 -17.08
C LEU A 112 6.48 -6.71 -17.76
N LYS A 113 6.10 -7.98 -17.50
CA LYS A 113 6.71 -9.20 -18.09
C LYS A 113 8.22 -9.30 -17.84
N LEU A 114 8.66 -8.98 -16.62
CA LEU A 114 10.07 -9.00 -16.22
C LEU A 114 10.53 -10.37 -15.73
N ARG A 115 9.60 -11.21 -15.22
CA ARG A 115 9.86 -12.59 -14.76
C ARG A 115 8.60 -13.46 -14.90
N ASN A 116 8.75 -14.79 -14.83
CA ASN A 116 7.67 -15.77 -15.11
C ASN A 116 7.32 -16.69 -13.92
N ASP A 117 7.94 -16.47 -12.77
CA ASP A 117 7.91 -17.35 -11.59
C ASP A 117 7.07 -16.78 -10.44
N PHE A 118 5.79 -16.50 -10.72
CA PHE A 118 4.80 -16.05 -9.75
C PHE A 118 3.83 -17.17 -9.38
#